data_AF-A0A2A2K8C4-F1
#
_entry.id   AF-A0A2A2K8C4-F1
#
_cell.length_a   1.000
_cell.length_b   1.000
_cell.length_c   1.000
_cell.angle_alpha   90.00
_cell.angle_beta   90.00
_cell.angle_gamma   90.00
#
_symmetry.space_group_name_H-M   'P 1'
#
loop_
_entity.id
_entity.type
_entity.pdbx_description
1 polymer ?
#
loop_
_entity_poly.entity_id
_entity_poly.type
_entity_poly.pdbx_seq_one_letter_code
_entity_poly.pdbx_strand_id
1 'polypeptide(L)'
;MGIFPKDDGWVCVSAAAAATAATACSSAQMLYGWENGYQKIEWKSTCPQLPLDTAAPFLCDVHNNLAFADLAAVEKSYRRYQPYFINEKNQSTLAVIIVRQLEAPTSSSQIYSSHGYSCLFNSDCVRISADVVSAILLNVRTYLRVYALKVFERWFPSEDCVSSPNVLALLVIDGFINDVRKIPYVRIHSGSTKLNFALGNIQSEATNAIVQGWPMARVVADLVDDIGYALKELHELNGEVRDHSVPSWARRLFLICAGLVAFALLVEWYIVRRKLGVQKSGGGLKISTGRSKTHLMF
;
A
#
# COMPACT_ATOMS: atom_id res chain seq x y z
N MET A 1 52.00 -18.27 -11.93
CA MET A 1 52.24 -18.74 -10.55
C MET A 1 52.00 -17.52 -9.66
N GLY A 2 50.87 -17.35 -8.98
CA GLY A 2 50.08 -18.32 -8.24
C GLY A 2 50.50 -18.27 -6.76
N ILE A 3 49.51 -18.05 -5.88
CA ILE A 3 49.43 -18.37 -4.43
C ILE A 3 49.03 -17.14 -3.55
N PHE A 4 47.71 -16.99 -3.34
CA PHE A 4 47.05 -16.63 -2.06
C PHE A 4 47.23 -17.78 -1.02
N PRO A 5 46.89 -17.72 0.30
CA PRO A 5 45.90 -16.89 1.06
C PRO A 5 46.44 -16.42 2.47
N LYS A 6 45.75 -15.75 3.43
CA LYS A 6 44.55 -16.09 4.25
C LYS A 6 44.22 -14.97 5.28
N ASP A 7 42.92 -14.76 5.53
CA ASP A 7 42.18 -14.57 6.82
C ASP A 7 42.49 -13.33 7.73
N ASP A 8 41.57 -12.58 8.36
CA ASP A 8 40.12 -12.64 8.62
C ASP A 8 39.61 -11.23 9.03
N GLY A 9 38.34 -10.91 8.76
CA GLY A 9 37.66 -9.74 9.32
C GLY A 9 36.34 -9.36 8.64
N TRP A 10 35.30 -10.17 8.85
CA TRP A 10 33.93 -9.85 8.45
C TRP A 10 33.40 -8.65 9.24
N VAL A 11 32.99 -7.58 8.56
CA VAL A 11 32.12 -6.54 9.14
C VAL A 11 30.92 -6.35 8.22
N CYS A 12 29.73 -6.56 8.80
CA CYS A 12 28.44 -6.53 8.14
C CYS A 12 28.15 -5.15 7.54
N VAL A 13 28.27 -5.02 6.22
CA VAL A 13 27.86 -3.81 5.48
C VAL A 13 26.34 -3.89 5.24
N SER A 14 25.58 -3.52 6.26
CA SER A 14 24.13 -3.35 6.20
C SER A 14 23.80 -1.88 5.94
N ALA A 15 22.88 -1.63 5.00
CA ALA A 15 22.20 -0.37 4.68
C ALA A 15 23.02 0.90 4.33
N ALA A 16 24.28 1.04 4.77
CA ALA A 16 25.10 2.23 4.55
C ALA A 16 25.60 2.36 3.09
N ALA A 17 25.71 1.25 2.35
CA ALA A 17 26.19 1.27 0.97
C ALA A 17 25.16 1.87 -0.02
N ALA A 18 23.86 1.76 0.26
CA ALA A 18 22.82 2.38 -0.55
C ALA A 18 22.79 3.91 -0.36
N ALA A 19 23.10 4.38 0.85
CA ALA A 19 23.26 5.81 1.14
C ALA A 19 24.50 6.40 0.43
N THR A 20 25.56 5.62 0.21
CA THR A 20 26.77 6.11 -0.46
C THR A 20 26.64 6.25 -1.98
N ALA A 21 25.78 5.47 -2.65
CA ALA A 21 25.48 5.69 -4.08
C ALA A 21 24.60 6.94 -4.27
N ALA A 22 23.70 7.23 -3.32
CA ALA A 22 22.95 8.48 -3.28
C ALA A 22 23.85 9.70 -3.00
N THR A 23 25.04 9.52 -2.40
CA THR A 23 25.97 10.65 -2.13
C THR A 23 26.75 11.17 -3.33
N ALA A 24 26.86 10.44 -4.44
CA ALA A 24 27.55 10.95 -5.64
C ALA A 24 26.79 12.11 -6.32
N CYS A 25 25.52 12.29 -5.95
CA CYS A 25 24.66 13.38 -6.37
C CYS A 25 24.18 14.21 -5.14
N SER A 26 24.98 14.23 -4.06
CA SER A 26 24.68 14.96 -2.80
C SER A 26 24.90 16.47 -2.87
N SER A 27 24.45 17.07 -3.96
CA SER A 27 24.20 18.50 -4.08
C SER A 27 22.76 18.71 -4.52
N ALA A 28 21.83 18.07 -3.81
CA ALA A 28 20.42 18.46 -3.79
C ALA A 28 20.27 19.76 -2.98
N GLN A 29 20.79 20.87 -3.53
CA GLN A 29 20.31 22.21 -3.20
C GLN A 29 18.89 22.35 -3.74
N MET A 30 17.87 21.80 -3.08
CA MET A 30 16.47 22.04 -3.46
C MET A 30 15.51 22.08 -2.27
N LEU A 31 15.95 22.63 -1.15
CA LEU A 31 15.08 23.03 -0.06
C LEU A 31 15.51 24.42 0.44
N TYR A 32 15.05 25.46 -0.27
CA TYR A 32 15.10 26.84 0.20
C TYR A 32 13.91 27.67 -0.31
N GLY A 33 13.15 28.22 0.62
CA GLY A 33 12.32 29.41 0.44
C GLY A 33 12.86 30.53 1.33
N TRP A 34 13.00 31.72 0.77
CA TRP A 34 13.49 32.93 1.44
C TRP A 34 12.37 33.55 2.27
N GLU A 35 12.55 33.70 3.59
CA GLU A 35 11.71 34.61 4.40
C GLU A 35 12.47 35.08 5.66
N ASN A 36 12.75 36.40 5.70
CA ASN A 36 13.02 37.25 6.85
C ASN A 36 13.84 36.67 8.03
N GLY A 37 15.16 36.85 7.96
CA GLY A 37 16.00 37.04 9.16
C GLY A 37 16.49 35.81 9.92
N TYR A 38 16.23 34.58 9.45
CA TYR A 38 16.79 33.37 10.06
C TYR A 38 17.83 32.69 9.16
N GLN A 39 18.90 32.19 9.78
CA GLN A 39 20.13 31.72 9.15
C GLN A 39 19.91 30.74 7.99
N LYS A 40 20.75 30.90 6.96
CA LYS A 40 20.95 29.98 5.84
C LYS A 40 21.41 28.61 6.38
N ILE A 41 20.48 27.68 6.60
CA ILE A 41 20.78 26.29 6.98
C ILE A 41 21.45 25.56 5.82
N GLU A 42 22.78 25.54 5.78
CA GLU A 42 23.53 24.70 4.85
C GLU A 42 23.12 23.24 5.03
N TRP A 43 22.63 22.65 3.93
CA TRP A 43 22.18 21.28 3.90
C TRP A 43 23.38 20.34 4.01
N LYS A 44 23.53 19.71 5.18
CA LYS A 44 24.37 18.51 5.32
C LYS A 44 23.75 17.41 4.46
N SER A 45 24.53 16.91 3.53
CA SER A 45 24.28 15.86 2.52
C SER A 45 23.86 14.49 3.06
N THR A 46 23.48 14.41 4.33
CA THR A 46 22.99 13.23 5.02
C THR A 46 21.56 13.53 5.42
N CYS A 47 20.60 12.70 5.00
CA CYS A 47 19.33 12.66 5.73
C CYS A 47 19.70 12.55 7.22
N PRO A 48 19.26 13.48 8.09
CA PRO A 48 19.61 13.41 9.50
C PRO A 48 19.09 12.06 9.97
N GLN A 49 20.02 11.13 10.18
CA GLN A 49 19.68 9.87 10.78
C GLN A 49 19.09 10.25 12.13
N LEU A 50 17.84 9.83 12.35
CA LEU A 50 17.31 9.76 13.70
C LEU A 50 18.40 9.13 14.58
N PRO A 51 18.58 9.59 15.83
CA PRO A 51 19.70 9.21 16.67
C PRO A 51 19.94 7.70 16.58
N LEU A 52 21.22 7.30 16.44
CA LEU A 52 21.69 5.94 16.10
C LEU A 52 21.03 4.79 16.90
N ASP A 53 20.36 5.11 18.00
CA ASP A 53 19.59 4.19 18.84
C ASP A 53 18.17 3.88 18.33
N THR A 54 17.69 4.56 17.28
CA THR A 54 16.37 4.29 16.67
C THR A 54 16.49 3.30 15.50
N ALA A 55 15.83 2.15 15.63
CA ALA A 55 15.83 1.04 14.66
C ALA A 55 15.02 1.31 13.37
N ALA A 56 15.00 2.54 12.87
CA ALA A 56 14.19 2.96 11.72
C ALA A 56 15.05 3.46 10.53
N PRO A 57 15.92 2.61 9.93
CA PRO A 57 16.79 2.99 8.81
C PRO A 57 16.01 3.33 7.52
N PHE A 58 14.70 3.03 7.50
CA PHE A 58 13.79 3.31 6.40
C PHE A 58 13.21 4.73 6.45
N LEU A 59 13.35 5.46 7.55
CA LEU A 59 12.71 6.75 7.78
C LEU A 59 13.70 7.91 7.60
N CYS A 60 13.33 8.88 6.77
CA CYS A 60 14.08 10.09 6.51
C CYS A 60 13.23 11.32 6.81
N ASP A 61 13.46 11.96 7.95
CA ASP A 61 12.78 13.19 8.32
C ASP A 61 13.67 14.40 8.07
N VAL A 62 13.37 15.06 6.97
CA VAL A 62 14.22 16.10 6.43
C VAL A 62 14.28 17.35 7.31
N HIS A 63 13.15 17.70 7.92
CA HIS A 63 12.99 18.95 8.67
C HIS A 63 12.84 18.71 10.19
N ASN A 64 13.21 17.52 10.67
CA ASN A 64 13.14 17.15 12.08
C ASN A 64 11.74 17.35 12.69
N ASN A 65 10.68 17.11 11.92
CA ASN A 65 9.29 17.12 12.39
C ASN A 65 9.02 16.08 13.50
N LEU A 66 9.85 15.04 13.58
CA LEU A 66 9.76 13.93 14.53
C LEU A 66 10.78 14.01 15.66
N ALA A 67 11.62 15.06 15.73
CA ALA A 67 12.73 15.13 16.69
C ALA A 67 12.31 15.04 18.16
N PHE A 68 11.07 15.43 18.49
CA PHE A 68 10.51 15.36 19.84
C PHE A 68 9.34 14.37 19.96
N ALA A 69 9.12 13.55 18.93
CA ALA A 69 8.01 12.60 18.91
C ALA A 69 8.43 11.24 19.47
N ASP A 70 7.51 10.55 20.15
CA ASP A 70 7.71 9.16 20.54
C ASP A 70 7.59 8.24 19.33
N LEU A 71 8.71 7.58 18.97
CA LEU A 71 8.82 6.69 17.83
C LEU A 71 8.58 5.22 18.19
N ALA A 72 8.26 4.90 19.45
CA ALA A 72 8.01 3.52 19.88
C ALA A 72 6.89 2.85 19.06
N ALA A 73 5.86 3.61 18.68
CA ALA A 73 4.78 3.13 17.81
C ALA A 73 5.29 2.77 16.40
N VAL A 74 6.11 3.65 15.81
CA VAL A 74 6.70 3.45 14.47
C VAL A 74 7.60 2.23 14.45
N GLU A 75 8.46 2.10 15.46
CA GLU A 75 9.36 0.95 15.59
C GLU A 75 8.58 -0.36 15.80
N LYS A 76 7.52 -0.33 16.61
CA LYS A 76 6.65 -1.49 16.82
C LYS A 76 5.96 -1.94 15.52
N SER A 77 5.41 -1.01 14.75
CA SER A 77 4.80 -1.30 13.44
C SER A 77 5.82 -1.86 12.46
N TYR A 78 7.02 -1.28 12.40
CA TYR A 78 8.10 -1.78 11.53
C TYR A 78 8.55 -3.20 11.91
N ARG A 79 8.81 -3.44 13.20
CA ARG A 79 9.24 -4.76 13.70
C ARG A 79 8.20 -5.86 13.45
N ARG A 80 6.90 -5.54 13.52
CA ARG A 80 5.82 -6.49 13.23
C ARG A 80 5.91 -7.09 11.83
N TYR A 81 6.29 -6.29 10.84
CA TYR A 81 6.40 -6.72 9.43
C TYR A 81 7.84 -6.76 8.90
N GLN A 82 8.82 -6.75 9.80
CA GLN A 82 10.25 -6.78 9.46
C GLN A 82 10.62 -7.87 8.43
N PRO A 83 10.09 -9.11 8.48
CA PRO A 83 10.40 -10.14 7.49
C PRO A 83 9.98 -9.78 6.05
N TYR A 84 8.99 -8.89 5.88
CA TYR A 84 8.50 -8.44 4.57
C TYR A 84 9.14 -7.13 4.12
N PHE A 85 9.70 -6.35 5.06
CA PHE A 85 10.42 -5.12 4.77
C PHE A 85 11.90 -5.32 4.47
N ILE A 86 12.45 -6.50 4.76
CA ILE A 86 13.85 -6.81 4.53
C ILE A 86 13.93 -7.83 3.40
N ASN A 87 14.63 -7.48 2.33
CA ASN A 87 14.90 -8.39 1.22
C ASN A 87 16.04 -9.38 1.58
N GLU A 88 16.23 -10.43 0.78
CA GLU A 88 17.28 -11.45 0.93
C GLU A 88 18.71 -10.86 1.05
N LYS A 89 18.92 -9.66 0.50
CA LYS A 89 20.19 -8.92 0.61
C LYS A 89 20.31 -8.07 1.89
N ASN A 90 19.46 -8.27 2.89
CA ASN A 90 19.36 -7.45 4.11
C ASN A 90 19.16 -5.94 3.86
N GLN A 91 18.54 -5.60 2.74
CA GLN A 91 18.21 -4.21 2.39
C GLN A 91 16.75 -3.94 2.72
N SER A 92 16.47 -2.77 3.30
CA SER A 92 15.08 -2.38 3.52
C SER A 92 14.41 -2.08 2.19
N THR A 93 13.22 -2.63 1.97
CA THR A 93 12.36 -2.39 0.80
C THR A 93 11.44 -1.20 0.99
N LEU A 94 11.35 -0.67 2.22
CA LEU A 94 10.54 0.51 2.55
C LEU A 94 11.44 1.74 2.71
N ALA A 95 10.95 2.87 2.22
CA ALA A 95 11.51 4.19 2.49
C ALA A 95 10.39 5.17 2.75
N VAL A 96 10.47 5.93 3.84
CA VAL A 96 9.51 6.98 4.22
C VAL A 96 10.27 8.29 4.29
N ILE A 97 9.92 9.25 3.44
CA ILE A 97 10.55 10.57 3.39
C ILE A 97 9.52 11.61 3.83
N ILE A 98 9.86 12.38 4.84
CA ILE A 98 9.01 13.45 5.37
C ILE A 98 9.65 14.79 5.03
N VAL A 99 8.91 15.61 4.30
CA VAL A 99 9.32 16.94 3.86
C VAL A 99 8.25 17.93 4.30
N ARG A 100 8.68 19.09 4.78
CA ARG A 100 7.74 20.14 5.17
C ARG A 100 7.06 20.74 3.94
N GLN A 101 7.84 21.24 2.99
CA GLN A 101 7.33 21.83 1.75
C GLN A 101 8.16 21.40 0.54
N LEU A 102 7.53 21.38 -0.63
CA LEU A 102 8.22 21.19 -1.91
C LEU A 102 8.12 22.44 -2.78
N GLU A 103 9.17 22.69 -3.55
CA GLU A 103 9.13 23.63 -4.66
C GLU A 103 8.77 22.87 -5.94
N ALA A 104 7.86 23.43 -6.74
CA ALA A 104 7.59 22.92 -8.09
C ALA A 104 8.38 23.78 -9.09
N PRO A 105 8.96 23.18 -10.15
CA PRO A 105 9.66 23.95 -11.16
C PRO A 105 8.69 24.88 -11.89
N THR A 106 9.13 26.11 -12.16
CA THR A 106 8.33 27.12 -12.87
C THR A 106 8.62 27.17 -14.36
N SER A 107 9.72 26.55 -14.81
CA SER A 107 10.11 26.52 -16.22
C SER A 107 10.84 25.22 -16.60
N SER A 108 10.84 24.89 -17.89
CA SER A 108 11.61 23.77 -18.41
C SER A 108 13.12 24.01 -18.27
N SER A 109 13.58 25.26 -18.38
CA SER A 109 14.98 25.61 -18.14
C SER A 109 15.41 25.23 -16.73
N GLN A 110 14.59 25.50 -15.71
CA GLN A 110 14.89 25.15 -14.32
C GLN A 110 15.05 23.63 -14.14
N ILE A 111 14.28 22.81 -14.87
CA ILE A 111 14.35 21.35 -14.81
C ILE A 111 15.70 20.83 -15.36
N TYR A 112 16.22 21.44 -16.43
CA TYR A 112 17.46 21.00 -17.07
C TYR A 112 18.72 21.70 -16.54
N SER A 113 18.63 22.96 -16.11
CA SER A 113 19.78 23.78 -15.72
C SER A 113 20.01 23.84 -14.21
N SER A 114 18.97 23.71 -13.39
CA SER A 114 19.14 23.67 -11.94
C SER A 114 19.85 22.38 -11.55
N HIS A 115 20.96 22.50 -10.82
CA HIS A 115 21.78 21.37 -10.39
C HIS A 115 20.94 20.29 -9.67
N GLY A 116 19.96 20.70 -8.86
CA GLY A 116 19.11 19.75 -8.14
C GLY A 116 18.18 18.95 -9.05
N TYR A 117 17.45 19.63 -9.94
CA TYR A 117 16.51 18.95 -10.86
C TYR A 117 17.25 18.14 -11.91
N SER A 118 18.35 18.66 -12.45
CA SER A 118 19.15 17.95 -13.46
C SER A 118 19.75 16.66 -12.90
N CYS A 119 20.27 16.69 -11.67
CA CYS A 119 20.74 15.50 -10.96
C CYS A 119 19.59 14.50 -10.70
N LEU A 120 18.46 14.95 -10.15
CA LEU A 120 17.35 14.05 -9.81
C LEU A 120 16.74 13.40 -11.06
N PHE A 121 16.57 14.17 -12.13
CA PHE A 121 15.87 13.72 -13.33
C PHE A 121 16.75 12.97 -14.32
N ASN A 122 18.07 13.05 -14.20
CA ASN A 122 19.02 12.29 -14.99
C ASN A 122 19.21 10.86 -14.45
N SER A 123 18.19 10.02 -14.56
CA SER A 123 18.27 8.58 -14.22
C SER A 123 18.27 7.72 -15.49
N ASP A 124 18.91 6.55 -15.38
CA ASP A 124 19.12 5.65 -16.52
C ASP A 124 17.84 4.87 -16.90
N CYS A 125 16.98 4.55 -15.92
CA CYS A 125 15.82 3.69 -16.13
C CYS A 125 14.63 4.37 -16.82
N VAL A 126 14.29 5.60 -16.44
CA VAL A 126 13.14 6.33 -17.03
C VAL A 126 13.58 7.72 -17.43
N ARG A 127 13.89 7.97 -18.70
CA ARG A 127 14.17 9.33 -19.16
C ARG A 127 12.89 10.16 -19.23
N ILE A 128 12.94 11.39 -18.75
CA ILE A 128 11.80 12.31 -18.83
C ILE A 128 11.73 12.88 -20.25
N SER A 129 10.62 12.61 -20.94
CA SER A 129 10.34 13.19 -22.26
C SER A 129 9.90 14.65 -22.15
N ALA A 130 9.99 15.40 -23.26
CA ALA A 130 9.54 16.80 -23.32
C ALA A 130 8.05 16.94 -22.95
N ASP A 131 7.22 15.94 -23.28
CA ASP A 131 5.80 15.91 -22.93
C ASP A 131 5.57 15.74 -21.42
N VAL A 132 6.41 14.96 -20.75
CA VAL A 132 6.33 14.82 -19.29
C VAL A 132 6.80 16.11 -18.63
N VAL A 133 7.82 16.79 -19.18
CA VAL A 133 8.26 18.10 -18.70
C VAL A 133 7.13 19.13 -18.81
N SER A 134 6.43 19.20 -19.93
CA SER A 134 5.29 20.12 -20.07
C SER A 134 4.16 19.76 -19.10
N ALA A 135 3.87 18.46 -18.92
CA ALA A 135 2.86 18.00 -17.97
C ALA A 135 3.21 18.30 -16.50
N ILE A 136 4.50 18.25 -16.13
CA ILE A 136 5.00 18.64 -14.80
C ILE A 136 4.71 20.12 -14.53
N LEU A 137 4.98 20.99 -15.51
CA LEU A 137 4.78 22.44 -15.37
C LEU A 137 3.30 22.83 -15.29
N LEU A 138 2.42 22.05 -15.93
CA LEU A 138 0.98 22.31 -15.96
C LEU A 138 0.23 21.75 -14.74
N ASN A 139 0.72 20.65 -14.14
CA ASN A 139 -0.02 19.95 -13.10
C ASN A 139 0.90 19.49 -11.96
N VAL A 140 0.69 20.08 -10.80
CA VAL A 140 1.39 19.78 -9.54
C VAL A 140 1.26 18.31 -9.13
N ARG A 141 0.11 17.65 -9.40
CA ARG A 141 -0.05 16.21 -9.13
C ARG A 141 0.83 15.36 -10.04
N THR A 142 1.01 15.79 -11.30
CA THR A 142 1.94 15.14 -12.23
C THR A 142 3.37 15.35 -11.76
N TYR A 143 3.72 16.57 -11.33
CA TYR A 143 5.02 16.84 -10.71
C TYR A 143 5.31 15.91 -9.53
N LEU A 144 4.42 15.82 -8.54
CA LEU A 144 4.59 14.93 -7.38
C LEU A 144 4.79 13.47 -7.79
N ARG A 145 4.01 13.01 -8.78
CA ARG A 145 4.12 11.64 -9.27
C ARG A 145 5.49 11.37 -9.90
N VAL A 146 5.98 12.28 -10.73
CA VAL A 146 7.29 12.11 -11.40
C VAL A 146 8.43 12.31 -10.40
N TYR A 147 8.32 13.27 -9.50
CA TYR A 147 9.28 13.51 -8.44
C TYR A 147 9.43 12.28 -7.54
N ALA A 148 8.32 11.71 -7.05
CA ALA A 148 8.35 10.51 -6.22
C ALA A 148 8.94 9.29 -6.96
N LEU A 149 8.62 9.10 -8.24
CA LEU A 149 9.23 8.06 -9.08
C LEU A 149 10.76 8.24 -9.15
N LYS A 150 11.22 9.47 -9.36
CA LYS A 150 12.65 9.76 -9.54
C LYS A 150 13.44 9.63 -8.25
N VAL A 151 12.85 10.04 -7.13
CA VAL A 151 13.41 9.77 -5.81
C VAL A 151 13.44 8.25 -5.55
N PHE A 152 12.40 7.50 -5.93
CA PHE A 152 12.36 6.04 -5.77
C PHE A 152 13.51 5.35 -6.52
N GLU A 153 13.76 5.71 -7.77
CA GLU A 153 14.85 5.13 -8.57
C GLU A 153 16.24 5.39 -7.96
N ARG A 154 16.42 6.57 -7.36
CA ARG A 154 17.68 6.93 -6.69
C ARG A 154 17.83 6.24 -5.34
N TRP A 155 16.73 6.07 -4.61
CA TRP A 155 16.72 5.45 -3.29
C TRP A 155 16.92 3.93 -3.38
N PHE A 156 16.32 3.32 -4.40
CA PHE A 156 16.41 1.89 -4.70
C PHE A 156 17.10 1.68 -6.04
N PRO A 157 18.45 1.83 -6.11
CA PRO A 157 19.17 1.64 -7.35
C PRO A 157 18.97 0.21 -7.86
N SER A 158 18.49 0.10 -9.10
CA SER A 158 18.33 -1.16 -9.81
C SER A 158 19.24 -1.14 -11.02
N GLU A 159 20.22 -2.03 -11.07
CA GLU A 159 21.15 -2.15 -12.22
C GLU A 159 20.42 -2.57 -13.50
N ASP A 160 19.37 -3.38 -13.36
CA ASP A 160 18.60 -3.95 -14.49
C ASP A 160 17.29 -3.20 -14.76
N CYS A 161 17.01 -2.11 -14.04
CA CYS A 161 15.71 -1.41 -14.07
C CYS A 161 14.51 -2.34 -13.86
N VAL A 162 14.72 -3.45 -13.16
CA VAL A 162 13.69 -4.47 -12.91
C VAL A 162 12.77 -4.02 -11.77
N SER A 163 11.47 -4.20 -12.00
CA SER A 163 10.40 -3.97 -11.03
C SER A 163 10.61 -4.80 -9.77
N SER A 164 11.05 -4.15 -8.69
CA SER A 164 11.11 -4.71 -7.35
C SER A 164 9.89 -4.26 -6.54
N PRO A 165 9.40 -5.04 -5.56
CA PRO A 165 8.31 -4.64 -4.69
C PRO A 165 8.73 -3.61 -3.63
N ASN A 166 9.80 -2.84 -3.88
CA ASN A 166 10.21 -1.74 -3.01
C ASN A 166 9.14 -0.66 -3.02
N VAL A 167 8.99 0.03 -1.89
CA VAL A 167 7.98 1.05 -1.65
C VAL A 167 8.64 2.31 -1.09
N LEU A 168 8.39 3.44 -1.76
CA LEU A 168 8.74 4.77 -1.28
C LEU A 168 7.45 5.53 -0.93
N ALA A 169 7.34 6.01 0.30
CA ALA A 169 6.33 6.96 0.72
C ALA A 169 6.94 8.35 0.90
N LEU A 170 6.44 9.33 0.15
CA LEU A 170 6.80 10.73 0.25
C LEU A 170 5.66 11.50 0.92
N LEU A 171 5.91 12.08 2.09
CA LEU A 171 4.98 12.90 2.84
C LEU A 171 5.40 14.37 2.73
N VAL A 172 4.51 15.21 2.22
CA VAL A 172 4.67 16.66 2.12
C VAL A 172 3.64 17.30 3.04
N ILE A 173 4.07 17.89 4.14
CA ILE A 173 3.18 18.29 5.24
C ILE A 173 2.44 19.60 4.94
N ASP A 174 3.17 20.65 4.60
CA ASP A 174 2.64 21.99 4.35
C ASP A 174 2.41 22.25 2.83
N GLY A 175 2.55 21.22 2.00
CA GLY A 175 2.33 21.30 0.56
C GLY A 175 3.45 22.02 -0.22
N PHE A 176 3.05 22.89 -1.14
CA PHE A 176 3.98 23.59 -2.03
C PHE A 176 4.28 25.00 -1.55
N ILE A 177 5.53 25.45 -1.71
CA ILE A 177 5.97 26.79 -1.31
C ILE A 177 5.09 27.89 -1.93
N ASN A 178 4.71 27.71 -3.21
CA ASN A 178 3.92 28.68 -3.95
C ASN A 178 2.39 28.45 -3.86
N ASP A 179 1.94 27.46 -3.07
CA ASP A 179 0.51 27.19 -2.88
C ASP A 179 0.03 27.77 -1.55
N VAL A 180 -0.78 28.83 -1.65
CA VAL A 180 -1.38 29.54 -0.50
C VAL A 180 -2.23 28.61 0.36
N ARG A 181 -2.76 27.52 -0.20
CA ARG A 181 -3.65 26.60 0.51
C ARG A 181 -2.92 25.65 1.47
N LYS A 182 -1.59 25.52 1.34
CA LYS A 182 -0.74 24.65 2.16
C LYS A 182 -1.31 23.23 2.34
N ILE A 183 -1.76 22.62 1.25
CA ILE A 183 -2.42 21.32 1.27
C ILE A 183 -1.37 20.22 1.43
N PRO A 184 -1.51 19.29 2.41
CA PRO A 184 -0.61 18.15 2.52
C PRO A 184 -0.77 17.19 1.34
N TYR A 185 0.34 16.59 0.93
CA TYR A 185 0.35 15.56 -0.09
C TYR A 185 1.12 14.35 0.40
N VAL A 186 0.47 13.18 0.40
CA VAL A 186 1.17 11.90 0.52
C VAL A 186 1.24 11.29 -0.87
N ARG A 187 2.41 10.77 -1.25
CA ARG A 187 2.57 10.01 -2.48
C ARG A 187 3.32 8.73 -2.18
N ILE A 188 2.69 7.59 -2.45
CA ILE A 188 3.34 6.29 -2.33
C ILE A 188 3.64 5.75 -3.73
N HIS A 189 4.88 5.35 -3.95
CA HIS A 189 5.37 4.75 -5.19
C HIS A 189 5.90 3.35 -4.90
N SER A 190 5.60 2.41 -5.78
CA SER A 190 6.11 1.04 -5.72
C SER A 190 6.59 0.61 -7.09
N GLY A 191 7.69 -0.14 -7.13
CA GLY A 191 8.15 -0.75 -8.38
C GLY A 191 7.18 -1.82 -8.89
N SER A 192 6.45 -2.50 -7.99
CA SER A 192 5.44 -3.51 -8.33
C SER A 192 4.07 -2.89 -8.58
N THR A 193 3.49 -3.17 -9.76
CA THR A 193 2.14 -2.70 -10.15
C THR A 193 1.02 -3.38 -9.36
N LYS A 194 1.28 -4.56 -8.78
CA LYS A 194 0.32 -5.33 -8.00
C LYS A 194 -0.10 -4.63 -6.70
N LEU A 195 0.78 -3.76 -6.16
CA LEU A 195 0.51 -2.98 -4.94
C LEU A 195 -0.30 -1.70 -5.20
N ASN A 196 -0.49 -1.28 -6.46
CA ASN A 196 -1.05 0.03 -6.78
C ASN A 196 -2.44 0.27 -6.16
N PHE A 197 -3.28 -0.77 -6.09
CA PHE A 197 -4.61 -0.66 -5.51
C PHE A 197 -4.56 -0.41 -4.00
N ALA A 198 -3.83 -1.26 -3.26
CA ALA A 198 -3.67 -1.12 -1.81
C ALA A 198 -3.00 0.22 -1.45
N LEU A 199 -1.89 0.56 -2.12
CA LEU A 199 -1.16 1.80 -1.86
C LEU A 199 -1.97 3.06 -2.18
N GLY A 200 -2.90 3.00 -3.14
CA GLY A 200 -3.80 4.11 -3.44
C GLY A 200 -4.74 4.44 -2.27
N ASN A 201 -5.29 3.41 -1.62
CA ASN A 201 -6.14 3.58 -0.44
C ASN A 201 -5.33 4.09 0.76
N ILE A 202 -4.18 3.47 1.04
CA ILE A 202 -3.27 3.86 2.13
C ILE A 202 -2.83 5.33 1.95
N GLN A 203 -2.50 5.74 0.73
CA GLN A 203 -2.15 7.12 0.43
C GLN A 203 -3.28 8.09 0.80
N SER A 204 -4.53 7.75 0.48
CA SER A 204 -5.69 8.59 0.79
C SER A 204 -5.93 8.68 2.30
N GLU A 205 -5.78 7.57 3.02
CA GLU A 205 -5.93 7.52 4.48
C GLU A 205 -4.87 8.33 5.20
N ALA A 206 -3.59 8.16 4.83
CA ALA A 206 -2.49 8.95 5.39
C ALA A 206 -2.66 10.45 5.10
N THR A 207 -3.09 10.83 3.89
CA THR A 207 -3.38 12.23 3.56
C THR A 207 -4.50 12.79 4.46
N ASN A 208 -5.57 12.02 4.65
CA ASN A 208 -6.70 12.42 5.50
C ASN A 208 -6.27 12.58 6.97
N ALA A 209 -5.43 11.67 7.49
CA ALA A 209 -4.91 11.76 8.85
C ALA A 209 -4.08 13.03 9.08
N ILE A 210 -3.25 13.42 8.11
CA ILE A 210 -2.49 14.68 8.18
C ILE A 210 -3.44 15.89 8.15
N VAL A 211 -4.44 15.89 7.27
CA VAL A 211 -5.45 16.96 7.20
C VAL A 211 -6.24 17.10 8.51
N GLN A 212 -6.51 15.99 9.18
CA GLN A 212 -7.17 15.96 10.50
C GLN A 212 -6.26 16.41 11.66
N GLY A 213 -4.99 16.70 11.40
CA GLY A 213 -4.04 17.16 12.42
C GLY A 213 -3.55 16.04 13.34
N TRP A 214 -3.54 14.79 12.88
CA TRP A 214 -2.98 13.70 13.68
C TRP A 214 -1.47 13.88 13.91
N PRO A 215 -0.92 13.43 15.05
CA PRO A 215 0.51 13.49 15.30
C PRO A 215 1.31 12.74 14.22
N MET A 216 2.37 13.34 13.69
CA MET A 216 3.12 12.78 12.56
C MET A 216 3.70 11.39 12.87
N ALA A 217 4.18 11.14 14.09
CA ALA A 217 4.65 9.81 14.49
C ALA A 217 3.55 8.74 14.41
N ARG A 218 2.30 9.10 14.72
CA ARG A 218 1.16 8.20 14.59
C ARG A 218 0.82 7.95 13.12
N VAL A 219 0.76 9.01 12.30
CA VAL A 219 0.53 8.89 10.86
C VAL A 219 1.57 7.97 10.21
N VAL A 220 2.84 8.13 10.57
CA VAL A 220 3.93 7.27 10.07
C VAL A 220 3.80 5.84 10.59
N ALA A 221 3.43 5.65 11.87
CA ALA A 221 3.25 4.30 12.43
C ALA A 221 2.11 3.54 11.73
N ASP A 222 0.97 4.20 11.49
CA ASP A 222 -0.18 3.62 10.80
C ASP A 222 0.17 3.33 9.33
N LEU A 223 0.82 4.29 8.65
CA LEU A 223 1.33 4.11 7.27
C LEU A 223 2.28 2.91 7.14
N VAL A 224 3.21 2.74 8.09
CA VAL A 224 4.14 1.60 8.10
C VAL A 224 3.38 0.29 8.35
N ASP A 225 2.40 0.28 9.25
CA ASP A 225 1.59 -0.91 9.54
C ASP A 225 0.79 -1.34 8.29
N ASP A 226 0.18 -0.38 7.59
CA ASP A 226 -0.62 -0.62 6.39
C ASP A 226 0.22 -1.08 5.19
N ILE A 227 1.38 -0.46 4.96
CA ILE A 227 2.30 -0.91 3.90
C ILE A 227 2.83 -2.30 4.22
N GLY A 228 3.17 -2.57 5.49
CA GLY A 228 3.63 -3.88 5.94
C GLY A 228 2.57 -4.96 5.73
N TYR A 229 1.31 -4.64 6.02
CA TYR A 229 0.17 -5.52 5.73
C TYR A 229 0.01 -5.77 4.23
N ALA A 230 0.10 -4.73 3.40
CA ALA A 230 -0.01 -4.86 1.95
C ALA A 230 1.14 -5.70 1.34
N LEU A 231 2.36 -5.54 1.85
CA LEU A 231 3.52 -6.35 1.44
C LEU A 231 3.39 -7.80 1.89
N LYS A 232 2.90 -8.04 3.10
CA LYS A 232 2.58 -9.38 3.58
C LYS A 232 1.57 -10.05 2.66
N GLU A 233 0.48 -9.35 2.33
CA GLU A 233 -0.55 -9.87 1.43
C GLU A 233 0.00 -10.14 0.03
N LEU A 234 0.86 -9.26 -0.50
CA LEU A 234 1.56 -9.50 -1.76
C LEU A 234 2.42 -10.76 -1.70
N HIS A 235 3.13 -11.01 -0.60
CA HIS A 235 3.99 -12.19 -0.47
C HIS A 235 3.19 -13.48 -0.29
N GLU A 236 2.09 -13.44 0.49
CA GLU A 236 1.22 -14.60 0.75
C GLU A 236 0.34 -14.96 -0.44
N LEU A 237 -0.13 -13.97 -1.21
CA LEU A 237 -1.12 -14.15 -2.29
C LEU A 237 -0.56 -13.83 -3.67
N ASN A 238 0.70 -13.43 -3.80
CA ASN A 238 1.30 -12.98 -5.08
C ASN A 238 0.50 -11.87 -5.79
N GLY A 239 -0.28 -11.08 -5.04
CA GLY A 239 -1.16 -10.02 -5.56
C GLY A 239 -2.47 -10.54 -6.16
N GLU A 240 -2.81 -11.81 -5.95
CA GLU A 240 -4.15 -12.32 -6.17
C GLU A 240 -5.09 -11.83 -5.07
N VAL A 241 -6.34 -11.59 -5.43
CA VAL A 241 -7.36 -11.21 -4.45
C VAL A 241 -7.52 -12.37 -3.48
N ARG A 242 -7.66 -12.06 -2.18
CA ARG A 242 -8.05 -13.09 -1.20
C ARG A 242 -9.26 -13.83 -1.73
N ASP A 243 -9.08 -15.13 -1.87
CA ASP A 243 -10.16 -16.00 -2.30
C ASP A 243 -11.17 -16.08 -1.16
N HIS A 244 -12.13 -15.14 -1.15
CA HIS A 244 -13.31 -15.19 -0.28
C HIS A 244 -14.29 -16.29 -0.72
N SER A 245 -13.81 -17.23 -1.54
CA SER A 245 -14.57 -18.36 -2.01
C SER A 245 -14.95 -19.23 -0.81
N VAL A 246 -16.25 -19.53 -0.71
CA VAL A 246 -16.77 -20.36 0.37
C VAL A 246 -15.98 -21.67 0.38
N PRO A 247 -15.44 -22.10 1.53
CA PRO A 247 -14.58 -23.28 1.58
C PRO A 247 -15.33 -24.50 1.02
N SER A 248 -14.59 -25.40 0.36
CA SER A 248 -15.19 -26.51 -0.38
C SER A 248 -16.01 -27.46 0.51
N TRP A 249 -15.69 -27.55 1.80
CA TRP A 249 -16.49 -28.30 2.77
C TRP A 249 -17.87 -27.66 3.00
N ALA A 250 -17.95 -26.34 3.09
CA ALA A 250 -19.20 -25.62 3.31
C ALA A 250 -20.09 -25.69 2.06
N ARG A 251 -19.49 -25.62 0.86
CA ARG A 251 -20.20 -25.88 -0.41
C ARG A 251 -20.78 -27.30 -0.46
N ARG A 252 -20.00 -28.31 -0.06
CA ARG A 252 -20.47 -29.71 0.00
C ARG A 252 -21.59 -29.90 1.01
N LEU A 253 -21.47 -29.30 2.20
CA LEU A 253 -22.50 -29.36 3.23
C LEU A 253 -23.82 -28.73 2.75
N PHE A 254 -23.76 -27.57 2.10
CA PHE A 254 -24.93 -26.91 1.53
C PHE A 254 -25.64 -27.80 0.49
N LEU A 255 -24.88 -28.44 -0.40
CA LEU A 255 -25.44 -29.36 -1.41
C LEU A 255 -26.09 -30.59 -0.78
N ILE A 256 -25.49 -31.15 0.28
CA ILE A 256 -26.08 -32.27 1.03
C ILE A 256 -27.39 -31.84 1.68
N CYS A 257 -27.41 -30.70 2.37
CA CYS A 257 -28.63 -30.17 2.99
C CYS A 257 -29.74 -29.92 1.95
N ALA A 258 -29.40 -29.31 0.81
CA ALA A 258 -30.35 -29.09 -0.27
C ALA A 258 -30.90 -30.42 -0.82
N GLY A 259 -30.05 -31.44 -0.98
CA GLY A 259 -30.45 -32.78 -1.39
C GLY A 259 -31.38 -33.45 -0.39
N LEU A 260 -31.11 -33.31 0.92
CA LEU A 260 -31.95 -33.85 1.98
C LEU A 260 -33.33 -33.18 2.03
N VAL A 261 -33.40 -31.86 1.83
CA VAL A 261 -34.67 -31.13 1.74
C VAL A 261 -35.47 -31.60 0.52
N ALA A 262 -34.83 -31.71 -0.65
CA ALA A 262 -35.49 -32.22 -1.85
C ALA A 262 -35.99 -33.66 -1.66
N PHE A 263 -35.20 -34.51 -1.01
CA PHE A 263 -35.59 -35.87 -0.67
C PHE A 263 -36.79 -35.91 0.29
N ALA A 264 -36.79 -35.08 1.34
CA ALA A 264 -37.90 -34.97 2.27
C ALA A 264 -39.20 -34.55 1.56
N LEU A 265 -39.13 -33.55 0.67
CA LEU A 265 -40.26 -33.11 -0.15
C LEU A 265 -40.76 -34.21 -1.10
N LEU A 266 -39.86 -34.98 -1.72
CA LEU A 266 -40.24 -36.11 -2.58
C LEU A 266 -40.90 -37.24 -1.79
N VAL A 267 -40.40 -37.55 -0.58
CA VAL A 267 -41.00 -38.56 0.31
C VAL A 267 -42.38 -38.11 0.76
N GLU A 268 -42.53 -36.85 1.17
CA GLU A 268 -43.83 -36.29 1.54
C GLU A 268 -44.81 -36.36 0.36
N TRP A 269 -44.39 -35.91 -0.82
CA TRP A 269 -45.18 -35.98 -2.03
C TRP A 269 -45.59 -37.42 -2.37
N TYR A 270 -44.66 -38.37 -2.26
CA TYR A 270 -44.91 -39.79 -2.50
C TYR A 270 -45.92 -40.37 -1.50
N ILE A 271 -45.78 -40.08 -0.20
CA ILE A 271 -46.71 -40.53 0.84
C ILE A 271 -48.11 -39.94 0.61
N VAL A 272 -48.22 -38.65 0.31
CA VAL A 272 -49.49 -37.97 0.02
C VAL A 272 -50.16 -38.59 -1.21
N ARG A 273 -49.42 -38.81 -2.30
CA ARG A 273 -49.92 -39.48 -3.52
C ARG A 273 -50.39 -40.91 -3.24
N ARG A 274 -49.62 -41.68 -2.46
CA ARG A 274 -50.00 -43.05 -2.08
C ARG A 274 -51.27 -43.07 -1.24
N LYS A 275 -51.43 -42.16 -0.28
CA LYS A 275 -52.66 -42.06 0.54
C LYS A 275 -53.89 -41.67 -0.30
N LEU A 276 -53.74 -40.77 -1.27
CA LEU A 276 -54.82 -40.42 -2.21
C LEU A 276 -55.17 -41.59 -3.15
N GLY A 277 -54.19 -42.38 -3.57
CA GLY A 277 -54.40 -43.61 -4.37
C GLY A 277 -55.11 -44.70 -3.59
N VAL A 278 -54.75 -44.90 -2.32
CA VAL A 278 -55.40 -45.89 -1.43
C VAL A 278 -56.84 -45.48 -1.10
N GLN A 279 -57.14 -44.18 -0.92
CA GLN A 279 -58.53 -43.73 -0.79
C GLN A 279 -59.34 -43.92 -2.08
N LYS A 280 -58.72 -43.81 -3.27
CA LYS A 280 -59.39 -44.10 -4.54
C LYS A 280 -59.54 -45.60 -4.84
N SER A 281 -58.70 -46.47 -4.29
CA SER A 281 -58.78 -47.93 -4.48
C SER A 281 -59.52 -48.68 -3.36
N GLY A 282 -59.78 -48.05 -2.21
CA GLY A 282 -60.35 -48.71 -1.02
C GLY A 282 -61.86 -48.52 -0.80
N GLY A 283 -62.57 -47.86 -1.72
CA GLY A 283 -64.01 -47.64 -1.56
C GLY A 283 -64.65 -47.38 -2.90
N GLY A 284 -65.29 -48.41 -3.47
CA GLY A 284 -66.23 -48.20 -4.55
C GLY A 284 -67.23 -47.14 -4.13
N LEU A 285 -67.34 -46.07 -4.93
CA LEU A 285 -68.43 -45.11 -4.82
C LEU A 285 -69.76 -45.87 -4.90
N LYS A 286 -70.36 -46.21 -3.76
CA LYS A 286 -71.80 -46.31 -3.66
C LYS A 286 -72.31 -44.91 -3.32
N ILE A 287 -72.51 -44.11 -4.37
CA ILE A 287 -73.49 -43.03 -4.32
C ILE A 287 -74.84 -43.73 -4.19
N SER A 288 -75.30 -43.96 -2.96
CA SER A 288 -76.71 -44.32 -2.77
C SER A 288 -77.52 -43.04 -2.90
N THR A 289 -78.05 -42.81 -4.09
CA THR A 289 -79.27 -42.02 -4.28
C THR A 289 -80.39 -42.67 -3.48
N GLY A 290 -80.57 -42.22 -2.24
CA GLY A 290 -81.58 -42.71 -1.31
C GLY A 290 -82.31 -41.55 -0.65
N ARG A 291 -83.36 -41.08 -1.34
CA ARG A 291 -84.49 -40.25 -0.87
C ARG A 291 -84.31 -39.45 0.43
N SER A 292 -84.28 -38.13 0.27
CA SER A 292 -84.82 -37.19 1.26
C SER A 292 -86.29 -37.52 1.57
N LYS A 293 -86.56 -37.80 2.84
CA LYS A 293 -87.79 -37.45 3.55
C LYS A 293 -87.39 -36.96 4.95
N THR A 294 -87.27 -35.65 5.06
CA THR A 294 -87.60 -34.84 6.25
C THR A 294 -88.38 -35.58 7.35
N HIS A 295 -87.98 -35.48 8.63
CA HIS A 295 -88.50 -34.51 9.62
C HIS A 295 -88.06 -34.83 11.07
N LEU A 296 -88.17 -33.83 11.96
CA LEU A 296 -87.99 -33.76 13.44
C LEU A 296 -86.66 -33.10 13.86
N MET A 297 -86.52 -31.77 13.77
CA MET A 297 -87.01 -30.67 14.65
C MET A 297 -86.38 -30.63 16.05
N PHE A 298 -85.66 -29.52 16.29
CA PHE A 298 -84.84 -29.06 17.43
C PHE A 298 -83.41 -29.59 17.50
#